data_AF-A0A7K8YQR8-F1
#
_entry.id   AF-A0A7K8YQR8-F1
#
_cell.length_a   1.000
_cell.length_b   1.000
_cell.length_c   1.000
_cell.angle_alpha   90.00
_cell.angle_beta   90.00
_cell.angle_gamma   90.00
#
_symmetry.space_group_name_H-M   'P 1'
#
loop_
_entity.id
_entity.type
_entity.pdbx_description
1 polymer ?
#
loop_
_entity_poly.entity_id
_entity_poly.type
_entity_poly.pdbx_seq_one_letter_code
_entity_poly.pdbx_strand_id
1 'polypeptide(L)'
;CECPEGLTLDGTGRVCLDIRMEQCYLRWDEDECVQPVPGRFRMDACCCAVGAAWGSDCAQCPKPGTTEFQALCPRGPGFSNRGDILTGRPFYKDINECKVFSGMCMNGKCRNTIGSFKCRCNSGFTLDLEERNCT
;
A
#
# COMPACT_ATOMS: atom_id res chain seq x y z
N CYS A 1 -16.99 -8.61 19.55
CA CYS A 1 -16.58 -7.26 19.13
C CYS A 1 -17.46 -6.83 17.99
N GLU A 2 -17.98 -5.61 18.01
CA GLU A 2 -18.65 -5.03 16.84
C GLU A 2 -17.62 -4.20 16.07
N CYS A 3 -17.58 -4.38 14.77
CA CYS A 3 -16.66 -3.64 13.91
C CYS A 3 -17.28 -2.33 13.46
N PRO A 4 -16.50 -1.24 13.35
CA PRO A 4 -16.95 -0.01 12.70
C PRO A 4 -17.37 -0.28 11.24
N GLU A 5 -18.14 0.65 10.69
CA GLU A 5 -18.69 0.54 9.34
C GLU A 5 -17.57 0.32 8.30
N GLY A 6 -17.73 -0.69 7.43
CA GLY A 6 -16.74 -1.05 6.41
C GLY A 6 -15.68 -2.08 6.83
N LEU A 7 -15.59 -2.46 8.12
CA LEU A 7 -14.70 -3.52 8.60
C LEU A 7 -15.44 -4.83 8.86
N THR A 8 -14.75 -5.94 8.57
CA THR A 8 -15.25 -7.31 8.76
C THR A 8 -14.52 -7.98 9.91
N LEU A 9 -15.26 -8.62 10.81
CA LEU A 9 -14.68 -9.37 11.92
C LEU A 9 -14.00 -10.65 11.39
N ASP A 10 -12.79 -10.93 11.90
CA ASP A 10 -12.07 -12.15 11.58
C ASP A 10 -12.72 -13.40 12.20
N GLY A 11 -12.28 -14.59 11.79
CA GLY A 11 -12.81 -15.87 12.26
C GLY A 11 -12.56 -16.15 13.75
N THR A 12 -11.64 -15.43 14.39
CA THR A 12 -11.47 -15.49 15.86
C THR A 12 -12.43 -14.59 16.62
N GLY A 13 -13.13 -13.68 15.91
CA GLY A 13 -14.08 -12.76 16.50
C GLY A 13 -13.45 -11.58 17.25
N ARG A 14 -12.15 -11.30 17.05
CA ARG A 14 -11.37 -10.36 17.87
C ARG A 14 -10.81 -9.18 17.08
N VAL A 15 -10.59 -9.36 15.79
CA VAL A 15 -9.91 -8.37 14.94
C VAL A 15 -10.86 -7.92 13.85
N CYS A 16 -10.99 -6.60 13.69
CA CYS A 16 -11.71 -5.99 12.58
C CYS A 16 -10.72 -5.75 11.44
N LEU A 17 -11.02 -6.31 10.26
CA LEU A 17 -10.19 -6.23 9.07
C LEU A 17 -10.95 -5.52 7.97
N ASP A 18 -10.31 -4.53 7.34
CA ASP A 18 -10.82 -4.00 6.07
C ASP A 18 -10.45 -4.97 4.93
N ILE A 19 -11.48 -5.62 4.38
CA ILE A 19 -11.37 -6.59 3.29
C ILE A 19 -11.84 -6.02 1.95
N ARG A 20 -12.21 -4.74 1.91
CA ARG A 20 -12.67 -4.08 0.68
C ARG A 20 -11.53 -3.97 -0.31
N MET A 21 -11.88 -4.03 -1.59
CA MET A 21 -10.94 -3.85 -2.68
C MET A 21 -11.42 -2.69 -3.54
N GLU A 22 -10.73 -1.56 -3.45
CA GLU A 22 -11.11 -0.31 -4.11
C GLU A 22 -9.93 0.32 -4.86
N GLN A 23 -10.16 1.51 -5.43
CA GLN A 23 -9.18 2.23 -6.21
C GLN A 23 -8.04 2.74 -5.32
N CYS A 24 -6.80 2.53 -5.76
CA CYS A 24 -5.62 3.10 -5.12
C CYS A 24 -5.07 4.25 -5.98
N TYR A 25 -4.51 5.27 -5.34
CA TYR A 25 -3.98 6.46 -6.00
C TYR A 25 -2.56 6.72 -5.54
N LEU A 26 -1.66 7.05 -6.46
CA LEU A 26 -0.25 7.30 -6.17
C LEU A 26 0.01 8.71 -5.60
N ARG A 27 -0.90 9.64 -5.83
CA ARG A 27 -0.78 11.02 -5.38
C ARG A 27 -2.12 11.52 -4.84
N TRP A 28 -2.04 12.42 -3.87
CA TRP A 28 -3.18 13.07 -3.23
C TRP A 28 -2.84 14.55 -3.08
N ASP A 29 -3.71 15.43 -3.61
CA ASP A 29 -3.54 16.88 -3.61
C ASP A 29 -4.87 17.52 -3.17
N GLU A 30 -4.92 18.13 -1.98
CA GLU A 30 -6.08 18.86 -1.42
C GLU A 30 -7.47 18.28 -1.78
N ASP A 31 -7.72 17.01 -1.42
CA ASP A 31 -8.95 16.22 -1.70
C ASP A 31 -9.14 15.68 -3.13
N GLU A 32 -8.14 15.84 -4.00
CA GLU A 32 -8.12 15.22 -5.32
C GLU A 32 -7.18 13.99 -5.37
N CYS A 33 -7.77 12.85 -5.65
CA CYS A 33 -7.07 11.60 -5.87
C CYS A 33 -6.55 11.51 -7.31
N VAL A 34 -5.25 11.71 -7.47
CA VAL A 34 -4.59 11.76 -8.78
C VAL A 34 -3.74 10.52 -9.03
N GLN A 35 -3.55 10.17 -10.31
CA GLN A 35 -2.79 8.98 -10.76
C GLN A 35 -3.36 7.65 -10.19
N PRO A 36 -4.54 7.22 -10.66
CA PRO A 36 -5.13 5.95 -10.27
C PRO A 36 -4.26 4.77 -10.73
N VAL A 37 -4.05 3.82 -9.83
CA VAL A 37 -3.33 2.58 -10.09
C VAL A 37 -4.26 1.58 -10.77
N PRO A 38 -3.87 0.95 -11.89
CA PRO A 38 -4.72 -0.04 -12.55
C PRO A 38 -5.05 -1.22 -11.63
N GLY A 39 -6.35 -1.47 -11.43
CA GLY A 39 -6.86 -2.56 -10.60
C GLY A 39 -7.51 -2.10 -9.30
N ARG A 40 -7.89 -3.06 -8.45
CA ARG A 40 -8.46 -2.81 -7.14
C ARG A 40 -7.60 -3.45 -6.07
N PHE A 41 -7.37 -2.72 -5.00
CA PHE A 41 -6.45 -3.11 -3.94
C PHE A 41 -7.12 -2.95 -2.59
N ARG A 42 -6.66 -3.73 -1.61
CA ARG A 42 -7.02 -3.48 -0.22
C ARG A 42 -6.30 -2.24 0.30
N MET A 43 -6.86 -1.60 1.32
CA MET A 43 -6.27 -0.39 1.91
C MET A 43 -4.83 -0.62 2.38
N ASP A 44 -4.55 -1.76 3.01
CA ASP A 44 -3.19 -2.14 3.44
C ASP A 44 -2.24 -2.32 2.25
N ALA A 45 -2.67 -2.99 1.18
CA ALA A 45 -1.87 -3.15 -0.02
C ALA A 45 -1.57 -1.83 -0.76
N CYS A 46 -2.46 -0.84 -0.64
CA CYS A 46 -2.26 0.50 -1.20
C CYS A 46 -1.37 1.37 -0.29
N CYS A 47 -1.82 1.61 0.94
CA CYS A 47 -1.24 2.58 1.85
C CYS A 47 0.03 2.08 2.56
N CYS A 48 0.20 0.76 2.76
CA CYS A 48 1.46 0.25 3.31
C CYS A 48 2.57 0.23 2.27
N ALA A 49 2.27 0.43 0.98
CA ALA A 49 3.28 0.50 -0.08
C ALA A 49 3.60 1.97 -0.43
N VAL A 50 3.09 2.43 -1.57
CA VAL A 50 3.40 3.76 -2.15
C VAL A 50 2.13 4.55 -2.47
N GLY A 51 0.95 4.01 -2.14
CA GLY A 51 -0.31 4.71 -2.31
C GLY A 51 -0.40 5.92 -1.38
N ALA A 52 -0.90 7.03 -1.92
CA ALA A 52 -1.17 8.25 -1.16
C ALA A 52 -2.63 8.35 -0.70
N ALA A 53 -3.55 7.73 -1.44
CA ALA A 53 -4.97 7.68 -1.10
C ALA A 53 -5.65 6.42 -1.63
N TRP A 54 -6.78 6.07 -1.03
CA TRP A 54 -7.49 4.82 -1.29
C TRP A 54 -9.02 5.00 -1.17
N GLY A 55 -9.75 4.27 -2.02
CA GLY A 55 -11.21 4.19 -1.97
C GLY A 55 -11.92 5.13 -2.94
N SER A 56 -13.23 4.92 -3.14
CA SER A 56 -14.07 5.82 -3.94
C SER A 56 -14.20 7.22 -3.32
N ASP A 57 -14.10 7.29 -2.00
CA ASP A 57 -14.21 8.53 -1.22
C ASP A 57 -12.87 9.27 -1.12
N CYS A 58 -11.82 8.81 -1.81
CA CYS A 58 -10.49 9.40 -1.80
C CYS A 58 -9.90 9.60 -0.39
N ALA A 59 -9.96 8.56 0.45
CA ALA A 59 -9.41 8.65 1.79
C ALA A 59 -7.88 8.70 1.75
N GLN A 60 -7.28 9.74 2.35
CA GLN A 60 -5.84 9.87 2.46
C GLN A 60 -5.25 8.69 3.26
N CYS A 61 -4.15 8.12 2.76
CA CYS A 61 -3.42 7.08 3.47
C CYS A 61 -2.77 7.63 4.74
N PRO A 62 -2.74 6.85 5.84
CA PRO A 62 -2.10 7.27 7.08
C PRO A 62 -0.60 7.51 6.87
N LYS A 63 -0.06 8.55 7.52
CA LYS A 63 1.35 8.95 7.33
C LYS A 63 2.29 7.98 8.07
N PRO A 64 3.45 7.62 7.47
CA PRO A 64 4.44 6.79 8.15
C PRO A 64 4.85 7.39 9.50
N GLY A 65 4.84 6.55 10.55
CA GLY A 65 5.19 6.95 11.91
C GLY A 65 4.00 7.30 12.81
N THR A 66 2.77 7.42 12.28
CA THR A 66 1.58 7.59 13.12
C THR A 66 1.04 6.26 13.66
N THR A 67 0.18 6.34 14.68
CA THR A 67 -0.50 5.18 15.28
C THR A 67 -1.41 4.47 14.28
N GLU A 68 -2.06 5.23 13.40
CA GLU A 68 -2.96 4.72 12.36
C GLU A 68 -2.18 3.92 11.33
N PHE A 69 -0.98 4.38 10.95
CA PHE A 69 -0.10 3.65 10.04
C PHE A 69 0.39 2.35 10.67
N GLN A 70 0.78 2.36 11.95
CA GLN A 70 1.21 1.14 12.64
C GLN A 70 0.08 0.12 12.80
N ALA A 71 -1.15 0.58 13.00
CA ALA A 71 -2.32 -0.29 13.07
C ALA A 71 -2.64 -0.94 11.70
N LEU A 72 -2.54 -0.17 10.61
CA LEU A 72 -2.77 -0.67 9.25
C LEU A 72 -1.61 -1.54 8.75
N CYS A 73 -0.37 -1.15 9.05
CA CYS A 73 0.88 -1.71 8.55
C CYS A 73 1.76 -2.22 9.72
N PRO A 74 1.34 -3.28 10.45
CA PRO A 74 2.02 -3.72 11.66
C PRO A 74 3.42 -4.33 11.42
N ARG A 75 3.76 -4.66 10.17
CA ARG A 75 5.12 -5.08 9.75
C ARG A 75 5.95 -3.95 9.16
N GLY A 76 5.43 -2.71 9.21
CA GLY A 76 6.00 -1.58 8.49
C GLY A 76 5.58 -1.55 7.01
N PRO A 77 6.20 -0.65 6.22
CA PRO A 77 5.90 -0.50 4.80
C PRO A 77 6.30 -1.74 3.99
N GLY A 78 5.68 -1.90 2.82
CA GLY A 78 5.97 -2.95 1.83
C GLY A 78 5.29 -4.30 2.09
N PHE A 79 4.44 -4.42 3.12
CA PHE A 79 3.75 -5.67 3.44
C PHE A 79 2.22 -5.50 3.48
N SER A 80 1.52 -6.50 2.96
CA SER A 80 0.05 -6.61 3.04
C SER A 80 -0.36 -7.89 3.78
N ASN A 81 -1.48 -7.85 4.51
CA ASN A 81 -2.01 -9.00 5.21
C ASN A 81 -2.88 -9.85 4.27
N ARG A 82 -2.35 -11.00 3.87
CA ARG A 82 -3.07 -12.06 3.14
C ARG A 82 -3.41 -13.26 4.03
N GLY A 83 -3.56 -13.02 5.33
CA GLY A 83 -4.06 -14.00 6.27
C GLY A 83 -5.45 -14.51 5.87
N ASP A 84 -5.74 -15.76 6.24
CA ASP A 84 -7.05 -16.34 6.04
C ASP A 84 -8.00 -15.76 7.09
N ILE A 85 -9.04 -15.07 6.61
CA ILE A 85 -10.08 -14.45 7.43
C ILE A 85 -10.75 -15.52 8.31
N LEU A 86 -10.91 -16.76 7.84
CA LEU A 86 -11.59 -17.84 8.56
C LEU A 86 -10.79 -18.35 9.76
N THR A 87 -9.46 -18.38 9.66
CA THR A 87 -8.60 -18.83 10.76
C THR A 87 -8.12 -17.69 11.66
N GLY A 88 -8.29 -16.44 11.21
CA GLY A 88 -7.74 -15.25 11.86
C GLY A 88 -6.21 -15.24 11.95
N ARG A 89 -5.52 -16.13 11.21
CA ARG A 89 -4.07 -16.21 11.23
C ARG A 89 -3.49 -15.16 10.26
N PRO A 90 -2.78 -14.13 10.76
CA PRO A 90 -2.19 -13.12 9.89
C PRO A 90 -1.07 -13.73 9.05
N PHE A 91 -1.02 -13.36 7.77
CA PHE A 91 0.05 -13.75 6.86
C PHE A 91 0.51 -12.54 6.06
N TYR A 92 1.64 -11.98 6.44
CA TYR A 92 2.19 -10.79 5.79
C TYR A 92 2.99 -11.19 4.56
N LYS A 93 2.53 -10.72 3.41
CA LYS A 93 3.21 -10.91 2.14
C LYS A 93 3.76 -9.58 1.65
N ASP A 94 5.01 -9.64 1.20
CA ASP A 94 5.66 -8.58 0.45
C ASP A 94 4.79 -8.11 -0.73
N ILE A 95 4.61 -6.80 -0.83
CA ILE A 95 3.87 -6.15 -1.91
C ILE A 95 4.87 -5.93 -3.04
N ASN A 96 4.60 -6.49 -4.21
CA ASN A 96 5.49 -6.27 -5.35
C ASN A 96 5.16 -4.95 -6.05
N GLU A 97 5.83 -3.87 -5.64
CA GLU A 97 5.49 -2.54 -6.14
C GLU A 97 5.73 -2.41 -7.64
N CYS A 98 6.72 -3.12 -8.18
CA CYS A 98 7.02 -3.13 -9.62
C CYS A 98 5.89 -3.72 -10.48
N LYS A 99 5.07 -4.59 -9.91
CA LYS A 99 3.91 -5.19 -10.61
C LYS A 99 2.63 -4.45 -10.33
N VAL A 100 2.49 -3.92 -9.12
CA VAL A 100 1.27 -3.25 -8.66
C VAL A 100 1.23 -1.80 -9.16
N PHE A 101 2.33 -1.08 -9.04
CA PHE A 101 2.43 0.35 -9.32
C PHE A 101 3.25 0.57 -10.59
N SER A 102 2.60 0.49 -11.74
CA SER A 102 3.22 0.82 -13.02
C SER A 102 3.60 2.30 -13.06
N GLY A 103 4.86 2.60 -13.41
CA GLY A 103 5.33 3.98 -13.58
C GLY A 103 6.16 4.55 -12.43
N MET A 104 6.42 3.79 -11.36
CA MET A 104 7.20 4.25 -10.20
C MET A 104 8.66 4.63 -10.55
N CYS A 105 9.31 3.87 -11.42
CA CYS A 105 10.67 4.15 -11.86
C CYS A 105 10.67 4.85 -13.22
N MET A 106 10.34 6.15 -13.26
CA MET A 106 10.51 6.93 -14.48
C MET A 106 11.98 6.88 -14.89
N ASN A 107 12.29 6.61 -16.17
CA ASN A 107 13.66 6.50 -16.69
C ASN A 107 14.54 5.39 -16.06
N GLY A 108 13.94 4.34 -15.51
CA GLY A 108 14.67 3.21 -14.93
C GLY A 108 13.94 1.88 -15.02
N LYS A 109 14.53 0.85 -14.42
CA LYS A 109 13.94 -0.48 -14.23
C LYS A 109 13.64 -0.72 -12.76
N CYS A 110 12.39 -1.08 -12.44
CA CYS A 110 12.00 -1.43 -11.08
C CYS A 110 12.51 -2.82 -10.68
N ARG A 111 13.07 -2.93 -9.48
CA ARG A 111 13.47 -4.20 -8.86
C ARG A 111 12.82 -4.32 -7.48
N ASN A 112 11.93 -5.30 -7.36
CA ASN A 112 11.29 -5.63 -6.08
C ASN A 112 12.32 -6.14 -5.07
N THR A 113 12.19 -5.73 -3.81
CA THR A 113 12.96 -6.25 -2.67
C THR A 113 11.99 -6.62 -1.54
N ILE A 114 12.43 -7.29 -0.49
CA ILE A 114 11.52 -7.65 0.60
C ILE A 114 11.27 -6.39 1.46
N GLY A 115 10.01 -5.96 1.56
CA GLY A 115 9.56 -4.79 2.32
C GLY A 115 9.79 -3.45 1.61
N SER A 116 10.26 -3.46 0.35
CA SER A 116 10.48 -2.25 -0.45
C SER A 116 10.79 -2.58 -1.91
N PHE A 117 11.10 -1.57 -2.72
CA PHE A 117 11.63 -1.72 -4.07
C PHE A 117 12.80 -0.76 -4.29
N LYS A 118 13.61 -1.05 -5.31
CA LYS A 118 14.66 -0.14 -5.79
C LYS A 118 14.49 0.12 -7.28
N CYS A 119 14.72 1.36 -7.69
CA CYS A 119 14.86 1.67 -9.10
C CYS A 119 16.32 1.49 -9.55
N ARG A 120 16.52 0.93 -10.73
CA ARG A 120 17.81 0.95 -11.43
C ARG A 120 17.71 1.96 -12.56
N CYS A 121 18.33 3.11 -12.37
CA CYS A 121 18.29 4.20 -13.35
C CYS A 121 19.07 3.85 -14.61
N ASN A 122 18.59 4.37 -15.75
CA ASN A 122 19.32 4.31 -17.00
C ASN A 122 20.56 5.23 -16.94
N SER A 123 21.54 5.00 -17.83
CA SER A 123 22.76 5.83 -17.89
C SER A 123 22.40 7.31 -18.03
N GLY A 124 22.96 8.15 -17.14
CA GLY A 124 22.72 9.59 -17.11
C GLY A 124 21.68 10.06 -16.10
N PHE A 125 20.97 9.14 -15.42
CA PHE A 125 20.04 9.46 -14.34
C PHE A 125 20.55 8.98 -12.99
N THR A 126 20.19 9.69 -11.93
CA THR A 126 20.59 9.38 -10.55
C THR A 126 19.37 9.04 -9.70
N LEU A 127 19.57 8.24 -8.65
CA LEU A 127 18.50 7.93 -7.70
C LEU A 127 18.20 9.16 -6.85
N ASP A 128 16.91 9.40 -6.62
CA ASP A 128 16.44 10.39 -5.63
C ASP A 128 16.82 9.95 -4.20
N LEU A 129 16.70 10.84 -3.21
CA LEU A 129 17.03 10.61 -1.79
C LEU A 129 16.32 9.38 -1.21
N GLU A 130 15.14 9.04 -1.72
CA GLU A 130 14.38 7.87 -1.29
C GLU A 130 14.73 6.57 -2.04
N GLU A 131 15.65 6.60 -3.02
CA GLU A 131 15.99 5.49 -3.95
C GLU A 131 14.80 4.93 -4.75
N ARG A 132 13.71 5.71 -4.85
CA ARG A 132 12.41 5.29 -5.39
C ARG A 132 12.08 5.89 -6.76
N ASN A 133 12.84 6.87 -7.22
CA ASN A 133 12.69 7.50 -8.53
C ASN A 133 14.07 7.83 -9.12
N CYS A 134 14.13 8.00 -10.45
CA CYS A 134 15.33 8.42 -11.16
C CYS A 134 15.16 9.83 -11.72
N THR A 135 16.02 10.74 -11.28
CA THR A 135 16.05 12.16 -11.68
C THR A 135 17.34 12.52 -12.40
#